data_AF-A0A2G6B7Q6-F1
#
_entry.id   AF-A0A2G6B7Q6-F1
#
_cell.length_a   1.000
_cell.length_b   1.000
_cell.length_c   1.000
_cell.angle_alpha   90.00
_cell.angle_beta   90.00
_cell.angle_gamma   90.00
#
_symmetry.space_group_name_H-M   'P 1'
#
loop_
_entity.id
_entity.type
_entity.pdbx_description
1 polymer ?
#
loop_
_entity_poly.entity_id
_entity_poly.type
_entity_poly.pdbx_seq_one_letter_code
_entity_poly.pdbx_strand_id
1 'polypeptide(L)'
;MNGNSIPVTFEDIYKLLVQFSNQIEEVRKTSYNLTLNLSYSLPDPWNQFIDFFDLGGYYHHRCQGYVECLRITYAYSQRSIEIWIHELVNPAASNFMNAMQLMNDIKEIPEFQGSAQLSNLEHQMNDFQKTAMMILQYSNNLDSMFLRGC
;
A
#
# COMPACT_ATOMS: atom_id res chain seq x y z
N MET A 1 13.97 9.00 28.80
CA MET A 1 12.76 9.67 28.29
C MET A 1 11.77 8.57 27.95
N ASN A 2 10.73 8.41 28.78
CA ASN A 2 9.74 7.35 28.64
C ASN A 2 8.79 7.71 27.51
N GLY A 3 9.03 7.17 26.32
CA GLY A 3 8.06 7.19 25.24
C GLY A 3 6.96 6.19 25.56
N ASN A 4 5.86 6.65 26.16
CA ASN A 4 4.61 5.89 26.20
C ASN A 4 4.10 5.77 24.75
N SER A 5 4.63 4.81 23.99
CA SER A 5 4.02 4.38 22.74
C SER A 5 2.75 3.62 23.12
N ILE A 6 1.60 4.20 22.79
CA ILE A 6 0.31 3.49 22.90
C ILE A 6 0.46 2.17 22.12
N PRO A 7 0.15 1.01 22.72
CA PRO A 7 0.27 -0.27 22.04
C PRO A 7 -0.63 -0.27 20.80
N VAL A 8 -0.04 -0.52 19.63
CA VAL A 8 -0.77 -0.65 18.36
C VAL A 8 -1.63 -1.90 18.45
N THR A 9 -2.93 -1.75 18.22
CA THR A 9 -3.85 -2.89 18.22
C THR A 9 -4.15 -3.37 16.79
N PHE A 10 -4.62 -4.62 16.66
CA PHE A 10 -5.14 -5.10 15.38
C PHE A 10 -6.33 -4.27 14.86
N GLU A 11 -7.09 -3.63 15.76
CA GLU A 11 -8.15 -2.68 15.39
C GLU A 11 -7.59 -1.47 14.65
N ASP A 12 -6.52 -0.88 15.18
CA ASP A 12 -5.88 0.29 14.58
C ASP A 12 -5.29 -0.05 13.21
N ILE A 13 -4.66 -1.22 13.10
CA ILE A 13 -4.15 -1.74 11.83
C ILE A 13 -5.29 -1.97 10.84
N TYR A 14 -6.40 -2.58 11.27
CA TYR A 14 -7.53 -2.82 10.37
C TYR A 14 -8.11 -1.52 9.81
N LYS A 15 -8.30 -0.51 10.66
CA LYS A 15 -8.78 0.82 10.22
C LYS A 15 -7.83 1.45 9.21
N LEU A 16 -6.52 1.34 9.45
CA LEU A 16 -5.50 1.83 8.53
C LEU A 16 -5.53 1.08 7.20
N LEU A 17 -5.73 -0.24 7.22
CA LEU A 17 -5.84 -1.05 6.00
C LEU A 17 -7.09 -0.68 5.18
N VAL A 18 -8.23 -0.42 5.83
CA VAL A 18 -9.45 0.07 5.17
C VAL A 18 -9.23 1.44 4.55
N GLN A 19 -8.60 2.37 5.26
CA GLN A 19 -8.23 3.68 4.72
C GLN A 19 -7.33 3.52 3.49
N PHE A 20 -6.35 2.63 3.56
CA PHE A 20 -5.42 2.38 2.46
C PHE A 20 -6.10 1.77 1.24
N SER A 21 -7.11 0.90 1.43
CA SER A 21 -7.96 0.41 0.34
C SER A 21 -8.64 1.54 -0.42
N ASN A 22 -9.16 2.56 0.27
CA ASN A 22 -9.75 3.72 -0.39
C ASN A 22 -8.71 4.51 -1.20
N GLN A 23 -7.48 4.64 -0.69
CA GLN A 23 -6.40 5.31 -1.42
C GLN A 23 -6.00 4.54 -2.69
N ILE A 24 -5.96 3.21 -2.64
CA ILE A 24 -5.71 2.36 -3.81
C ILE A 24 -6.75 2.63 -4.90
N GLU A 25 -8.03 2.69 -4.53
CA GLU A 25 -9.11 2.94 -5.49
C GLU A 25 -9.04 4.36 -6.09
N GLU A 26 -8.71 5.37 -5.29
CA GLU A 26 -8.53 6.72 -5.81
C GLU A 26 -7.33 6.83 -6.77
N VAL A 27 -6.21 6.16 -6.48
CA VAL A 27 -5.07 6.08 -7.40
C VAL A 27 -5.44 5.35 -8.69
N ARG A 28 -6.14 4.21 -8.60
CA ARG A 28 -6.63 3.46 -9.77
C ARG A 28 -7.53 4.33 -10.65
N LYS A 29 -8.46 5.05 -10.04
CA LYS A 29 -9.39 5.95 -10.73
C LYS A 29 -8.66 7.09 -11.42
N THR A 30 -7.71 7.75 -10.75
CA THR A 30 -6.89 8.80 -11.36
C THR A 30 -6.07 8.24 -12.54
N SER A 31 -5.47 7.06 -12.37
CA SER A 31 -4.67 6.39 -13.39
C SER A 31 -5.49 6.02 -14.62
N TYR A 32 -6.69 5.47 -14.41
CA TYR A 32 -7.64 5.20 -15.48
C TYR A 32 -8.05 6.49 -16.21
N ASN A 33 -8.38 7.55 -15.48
CA ASN A 33 -8.78 8.83 -16.08
C ASN A 33 -7.65 9.49 -16.87
N LEU A 34 -6.39 9.33 -16.45
CA LEU A 34 -5.23 9.82 -17.20
C LEU A 34 -5.12 9.13 -18.57
N THR A 35 -5.60 7.90 -18.69
CA THR A 35 -5.38 7.04 -19.86
C THR A 35 -6.62 6.78 -20.71
N LEU A 36 -7.81 7.14 -20.22
CA LEU A 36 -9.12 6.84 -20.81
C LEU A 36 -9.29 7.29 -22.27
N ASN A 37 -8.60 8.34 -22.69
CA ASN A 37 -8.78 8.95 -24.02
C ASN A 37 -7.50 8.94 -24.87
N LEU A 38 -6.51 8.13 -24.52
CA LEU A 38 -5.29 8.05 -25.28
C LEU A 38 -5.52 7.20 -26.53
N SER A 39 -5.15 7.75 -27.68
CA SER A 39 -5.29 7.09 -28.99
C SER A 39 -4.11 6.17 -29.35
N TYR A 40 -3.16 6.02 -28.43
CA TYR A 40 -1.89 5.32 -28.64
C TYR A 40 -1.62 4.33 -27.50
N SER A 41 -0.70 3.40 -27.74
CA SER A 41 -0.27 2.41 -26.74
C SER A 41 0.46 3.09 -25.58
N LEU A 42 0.11 2.71 -24.36
CA LEU A 42 0.76 3.23 -23.15
C LEU A 42 2.25 2.85 -23.11
N PRO A 43 3.15 3.78 -22.73
CA PRO A 43 4.58 3.48 -22.59
C PRO A 43 4.87 2.40 -21.54
N ASP A 44 5.98 1.69 -21.69
CA ASP A 44 6.38 0.60 -20.79
C ASP A 44 6.42 1.01 -19.31
N PRO A 45 6.96 2.18 -18.90
CA PRO A 45 6.94 2.60 -17.50
C PRO A 45 5.53 2.72 -16.92
N TRP A 46 4.56 3.13 -17.74
CA TRP A 46 3.16 3.22 -17.33
C TRP A 46 2.55 1.82 -17.14
N ASN A 47 2.77 0.91 -18.09
CA ASN A 47 2.24 -0.45 -17.98
C ASN A 47 2.83 -1.17 -16.76
N GLN A 48 4.14 -1.05 -16.55
CA GLN A 48 4.80 -1.62 -15.37
C GLN A 48 4.30 -1.00 -14.07
N PHE A 49 4.00 0.31 -14.06
CA PHE A 49 3.40 0.96 -12.90
C PHE A 49 2.06 0.34 -12.55
N ILE A 50 1.16 0.16 -13.53
CA ILE A 50 -0.14 -0.47 -13.32
C ILE A 50 0.04 -1.91 -12.82
N ASP A 51 0.92 -2.70 -13.45
CA ASP A 51 1.15 -4.09 -13.07
C ASP A 51 1.62 -4.22 -11.61
N PHE A 52 2.63 -3.43 -11.22
CA PHE A 52 3.11 -3.41 -9.84
C PHE A 52 2.06 -2.86 -8.88
N PHE A 53 1.35 -1.80 -9.25
CA PHE A 53 0.34 -1.20 -8.38
C PHE A 53 -0.83 -2.15 -8.12
N ASP A 54 -1.30 -2.85 -9.15
CA ASP A 54 -2.38 -3.83 -9.02
C ASP A 54 -1.96 -5.07 -8.25
N LEU A 55 -0.73 -5.55 -8.46
CA LEU A 55 -0.20 -6.66 -7.67
C LEU A 55 -0.03 -6.26 -6.19
N GLY A 56 0.41 -5.04 -5.92
CA GLY A 56 0.43 -4.46 -4.56
C GLY A 56 -0.97 -4.42 -3.95
N GLY A 57 -1.97 -3.96 -4.72
CA GLY A 57 -3.37 -3.94 -4.33
C GLY A 57 -3.93 -5.32 -4.01
N TYR A 58 -3.60 -6.32 -4.81
CA TYR A 58 -3.96 -7.72 -4.57
C TYR A 58 -3.45 -8.22 -3.20
N TYR A 59 -2.17 -8.02 -2.90
CA TYR A 59 -1.61 -8.42 -1.60
C TYR A 59 -2.21 -7.60 -0.45
N HIS A 60 -2.43 -6.30 -0.65
CA HIS A 60 -3.06 -5.44 0.35
C HIS A 60 -4.48 -5.91 0.73
N HIS A 61 -5.34 -6.21 -0.23
CA HIS A 61 -6.68 -6.70 0.10
C HIS A 61 -6.64 -8.03 0.86
N ARG A 62 -5.64 -8.87 0.58
CA ARG A 62 -5.37 -10.06 1.40
C ARG A 62 -4.88 -9.71 2.80
N CYS A 63 -4.02 -8.69 2.98
CA CYS A 63 -3.66 -8.17 4.30
C CYS A 63 -4.90 -7.77 5.10
N GLN A 64 -5.81 -7.00 4.49
CA GLN A 64 -7.05 -6.54 5.13
C GLN A 64 -7.92 -7.73 5.57
N GLY A 65 -8.21 -8.66 4.67
CA GLY A 65 -9.02 -9.84 4.99
C GLY A 65 -8.39 -10.76 6.03
N TYR A 66 -7.05 -10.88 6.01
CA TYR A 66 -6.33 -11.67 7.00
C TYR A 66 -6.47 -11.06 8.40
N VAL A 67 -6.24 -9.74 8.54
CA VAL A 67 -6.40 -9.04 9.82
C VAL A 67 -7.84 -9.06 10.31
N GLU A 68 -8.83 -8.93 9.41
CA GLU A 68 -10.24 -9.08 9.76
C GLU A 68 -10.56 -10.47 10.34
N CYS A 69 -10.04 -11.52 9.71
CA CYS A 69 -10.19 -12.89 10.18
C CYS A 69 -9.56 -13.09 11.56
N LEU A 70 -8.33 -12.62 11.77
CA LEU A 70 -7.67 -12.67 13.08
C LEU A 70 -8.49 -11.95 14.15
N ARG A 71 -9.09 -10.80 13.81
CA ARG A 71 -9.91 -10.02 14.73
C ARG A 71 -11.18 -10.74 15.16
N ILE A 72 -11.89 -11.34 14.22
CA ILE A 72 -13.15 -12.04 14.48
C ILE A 72 -12.91 -13.34 15.26
N THR A 73 -11.81 -14.04 14.97
CA THR A 73 -11.51 -15.36 15.54
C THR A 73 -10.64 -15.31 16.79
N TYR A 74 -10.07 -14.15 17.12
CA TYR A 74 -9.06 -13.98 18.18
C TYR A 74 -7.82 -14.87 18.00
N ALA A 75 -7.51 -15.30 16.77
CA ALA A 75 -6.43 -16.23 16.45
C ALA A 75 -5.04 -15.57 16.35
N TYR A 76 -4.74 -14.66 17.28
CA TYR A 76 -3.49 -13.90 17.33
C TYR A 76 -2.35 -14.77 17.87
N SER A 77 -1.67 -15.48 16.98
CA SER A 77 -0.43 -16.19 17.30
C SER A 77 0.76 -15.51 16.64
N GLN A 78 1.95 -15.68 17.22
CA GLN A 78 3.20 -15.20 16.61
C GLN A 78 3.32 -15.68 15.16
N ARG A 79 3.02 -16.97 14.92
CA ARG A 79 3.03 -17.54 13.56
C ARG A 79 2.02 -16.86 12.63
N SER A 80 0.84 -16.50 13.11
CA SER A 80 -0.16 -15.79 12.31
C SER A 80 0.36 -14.41 11.90
N ILE A 81 1.06 -13.72 12.81
CA ILE A 81 1.66 -12.41 12.56
C ILE A 81 2.80 -12.51 11.55
N GLU A 82 3.71 -13.46 11.74
CA GLU A 82 4.80 -13.72 10.79
C GLU A 82 4.26 -14.02 9.39
N ILE A 83 3.24 -14.87 9.26
CA ILE A 83 2.59 -15.14 7.97
C ILE A 83 2.02 -13.86 7.37
N TRP A 84 1.29 -13.07 8.15
CA TRP A 84 0.73 -11.81 7.66
C TRP A 84 1.82 -10.85 7.16
N ILE A 85 2.92 -10.72 7.88
CA ILE A 85 4.02 -9.83 7.53
C ILE A 85 4.75 -10.33 6.27
N HIS A 86 5.23 -11.57 6.29
CA HIS A 86 6.12 -12.08 5.26
C HIS A 86 5.40 -12.43 3.97
N GLU A 87 4.18 -12.94 4.05
CA GLU A 87 3.45 -13.43 2.88
C GLU A 87 2.53 -12.37 2.27
N LEU A 88 2.18 -11.31 3.01
CA LEU A 88 1.20 -10.31 2.57
C LEU A 88 1.75 -8.88 2.64
N VAL A 89 2.20 -8.41 3.81
CA VAL A 89 2.65 -7.01 3.97
C VAL A 89 3.91 -6.73 3.14
N ASN A 90 4.94 -7.58 3.23
CA ASN A 90 6.19 -7.39 2.51
C ASN A 90 6.00 -7.43 0.98
N PRO A 91 5.26 -8.41 0.41
CA PRO A 91 4.93 -8.38 -1.03
C PRO A 91 4.13 -7.16 -1.45
N ALA A 92 3.13 -6.73 -0.66
CA ALA A 92 2.38 -5.50 -0.95
C ALA A 92 3.31 -4.29 -0.99
N ALA A 93 4.13 -4.11 0.04
CA ALA A 93 5.08 -3.00 0.15
C ALA A 93 6.09 -3.00 -1.00
N SER A 94 6.68 -4.15 -1.33
CA SER A 94 7.65 -4.25 -2.42
C SER A 94 7.04 -3.84 -3.76
N ASN A 95 5.82 -4.28 -4.05
CA ASN A 95 5.14 -3.95 -5.30
C ASN A 95 4.78 -2.47 -5.36
N PHE A 96 4.24 -1.90 -4.29
CA PHE A 96 3.97 -0.47 -4.25
C PHE A 96 5.24 0.38 -4.34
N MET A 97 6.36 -0.05 -3.75
CA MET A 97 7.64 0.63 -3.89
C MET A 97 8.12 0.62 -5.34
N ASN A 98 8.01 -0.51 -6.05
CA ASN A 98 8.37 -0.59 -7.46
C ASN A 98 7.48 0.34 -8.31
N ALA A 99 6.17 0.37 -8.05
CA ALA A 99 5.26 1.31 -8.70
C ALA A 99 5.67 2.78 -8.43
N MET A 100 5.98 3.13 -7.18
CA MET A 100 6.43 4.49 -6.83
C MET A 100 7.73 4.90 -7.54
N GLN A 101 8.67 3.98 -7.73
CA GLN A 101 9.93 4.26 -8.43
C GLN A 101 9.71 4.66 -9.89
N LEU A 102 8.69 4.09 -10.54
CA LEU A 102 8.34 4.39 -11.93
C LEU A 102 7.72 5.79 -12.10
N MET A 103 7.30 6.46 -11.03
CA MET A 103 6.70 7.79 -11.12
C MET A 103 7.63 8.83 -11.72
N ASN A 104 8.95 8.70 -11.53
CA ASN A 104 9.91 9.61 -12.16
C ASN A 104 9.92 9.42 -13.68
N ASP A 105 9.96 8.17 -14.15
CA ASP A 105 9.94 7.86 -15.58
C ASP A 105 8.61 8.26 -16.23
N ILE A 106 7.49 8.09 -15.51
CA ILE A 106 6.16 8.49 -15.97
C ILE A 106 6.06 10.01 -16.17
N LYS A 107 6.71 10.81 -15.33
CA LYS A 107 6.71 12.29 -15.48
C LYS A 107 7.44 12.76 -16.73
N GLU A 108 8.40 11.98 -17.20
CA GLU A 108 9.16 12.28 -18.40
C GLU A 108 8.43 11.87 -19.69
N ILE A 109 7.29 11.16 -19.59
CA ILE A 109 6.44 10.82 -20.73
C ILE A 109 5.86 12.12 -21.32
N PRO A 110 6.22 12.51 -22.55
CA PRO A 110 5.82 13.79 -23.14
C PRO A 110 4.31 14.02 -23.14
N GLU A 111 3.53 12.98 -23.34
CA GLU A 111 2.08 13.04 -23.44
C GLU A 111 1.38 13.31 -22.10
N PHE A 112 2.08 13.12 -20.97
CA PHE A 112 1.57 13.45 -19.64
C PHE A 112 2.08 14.79 -19.11
N GLN A 113 3.01 15.45 -19.82
CA GLN A 113 3.56 16.72 -19.39
C GLN A 113 2.47 17.81 -19.29
N GLY A 114 2.44 18.52 -18.17
CA GLY A 114 1.43 19.54 -17.89
C GLY A 114 0.04 19.00 -17.54
N SER A 115 -0.14 17.67 -17.45
CA SER A 115 -1.41 17.07 -17.04
C SER A 115 -1.70 17.35 -15.56
N ALA A 116 -2.85 17.98 -15.30
CA ALA A 116 -3.34 18.18 -13.94
C ALA A 116 -3.62 16.83 -13.24
N GLN A 117 -4.02 15.82 -14.02
CA GLN A 117 -4.27 14.46 -13.55
C GLN A 117 -2.96 13.78 -13.12
N LEU A 118 -1.85 13.98 -13.84
CA LEU A 118 -0.54 13.46 -13.43
C LEU A 118 -0.06 14.16 -12.14
N SER A 119 -0.23 15.48 -12.05
CA SER A 119 0.09 16.22 -10.83
C SER A 119 -0.73 15.74 -9.62
N ASN A 120 -2.02 15.46 -9.83
CA ASN A 120 -2.88 14.87 -8.81
C ASN A 120 -2.44 13.45 -8.43
N LEU A 121 -2.10 12.61 -9.40
CA LEU A 121 -1.59 11.25 -9.17
C LEU A 121 -0.32 11.29 -8.31
N GLU A 122 0.61 12.19 -8.61
CA GLU A 122 1.82 12.37 -7.81
C GLU A 122 1.50 12.76 -6.36
N HIS A 123 0.58 13.69 -6.15
CA HIS A 123 0.17 14.08 -4.79
C HIS A 123 -0.45 12.90 -4.04
N GLN A 124 -1.35 12.16 -4.70
CA GLN A 124 -1.95 10.94 -4.14
C GLN A 124 -0.90 9.90 -3.77
N MET A 125 0.10 9.67 -4.64
CA MET A 125 1.18 8.70 -4.38
C MET A 125 2.07 9.11 -3.20
N ASN A 126 2.27 10.41 -2.96
CA ASN A 126 3.01 10.88 -1.79
C ASN A 126 2.25 10.62 -0.47
N ASP A 127 0.94 10.82 -0.44
CA ASP A 127 0.12 10.52 0.73
C ASP A 127 -0.08 9.01 0.94
N PHE A 128 -0.18 8.29 -0.17
CA PHE A 128 -0.18 6.83 -0.23
C PHE A 128 1.07 6.25 0.45
N GLN A 129 2.26 6.78 0.12
CA GLN A 129 3.53 6.33 0.69
C GLN A 129 3.55 6.45 2.22
N LYS A 130 3.04 7.56 2.78
CA LYS A 130 2.99 7.76 4.23
C LYS A 130 2.14 6.68 4.91
N THR A 131 0.98 6.38 4.33
CA THR A 131 0.07 5.36 4.85
C THR A 131 0.70 3.96 4.76
N ALA A 132 1.34 3.65 3.64
CA ALA A 132 2.07 2.39 3.45
C ALA A 132 3.20 2.21 4.48
N MET A 133 3.96 3.26 4.76
CA MET A 133 5.03 3.25 5.77
C MET A 133 4.47 3.04 7.18
N MET A 134 3.32 3.62 7.52
CA MET A 134 2.66 3.38 8.80
C MET A 134 2.24 1.93 8.97
N ILE A 135 1.70 1.29 7.92
CA ILE A 135 1.32 -0.13 7.94
C ILE A 135 2.55 -1.00 8.23
N LEU A 136 3.66 -0.76 7.53
CA LEU A 136 4.93 -1.47 7.74
C LEU A 136 5.48 -1.27 9.16
N GLN A 137 5.43 -0.04 9.67
CA GLN A 137 5.90 0.25 11.01
C GLN A 137 5.04 -0.49 12.06
N TYR A 138 3.73 -0.49 11.87
CA TYR A 138 2.79 -1.15 12.78
C TYR A 138 2.95 -2.66 12.74
N SER A 139 3.18 -3.23 11.56
CA SER A 139 3.41 -4.66 11.40
C SER A 139 4.70 -5.10 12.09
N ASN A 140 5.79 -4.34 11.93
CA ASN A 140 7.06 -4.62 12.61
C ASN A 140 6.96 -4.45 14.14
N ASN A 141 6.16 -3.49 14.61
CA ASN A 141 5.91 -3.31 16.04
C ASN A 141 5.17 -4.53 16.63
N LEU A 142 4.15 -5.06 15.94
CA LEU A 142 3.44 -6.26 16.38
C LEU A 142 4.38 -7.46 16.50
N ASP A 143 5.24 -7.70 15.50
CA ASP A 143 6.22 -8.78 15.55
C ASP A 143 7.15 -8.66 16.78
N SER A 144 7.65 -7.44 17.03
CA SER A 144 8.53 -7.18 18.17
C SER A 144 7.85 -7.37 19.54
N MET A 145 6.53 -7.16 19.65
CA MET A 145 5.79 -7.31 20.89
C MET A 145 5.62 -8.79 21.27
N PHE A 146 5.40 -9.66 20.29
CA PHE A 146 5.25 -11.09 20.55
C PHE A 146 6.60 -11.81 20.72
N LEU A 147 7.67 -11.34 20.08
CA LEU A 147 9.04 -11.82 20.33
C LEU A 147 9.55 -11.51 21.75
N ARG A 148 8.99 -10.49 22.41
CA ARG A 148 9.41 -10.06 23.76
C ARG A 148 8.66 -10.73 24.91
N GLY A 149 7.71 -11.63 24.63
CA GLY A 149 7.01 -12.40 25.65
C GLY A 149 6.28 -11.51 26.67
N CYS A 150 5.11 -11.02 26.30
CA CYS A 150 4.04 -10.83 27.29
C CYS A 150 3.34 -12.18 27.51
#